data_AF-A0A6A6JZP0-F1
#
_entry.id   AF-A0A6A6JZP0-F1
#
_cell.length_a   1.000
_cell.length_b   1.000
_cell.length_c   1.000
_cell.angle_alpha   90.00
_cell.angle_beta   90.00
_cell.angle_gamma   90.00
#
_symmetry.space_group_name_H-M   'P 1'
#
loop_
_entity.id
_entity.type
_entity.pdbx_description
1 polymer ?
#
loop_
_entity_poly.entity_id
_entity_poly.type
_entity_poly.pdbx_seq_one_letter_code
_entity_poly.pdbx_strand_id
1 'polypeptide(L)'
;MSSQPPLLTHPTLSARIQGKRISHTTQYLGLKYASIPARFQDCIPLDSLPVNEHGIYDATRYGPSCPQKKGGREYDASLIGDLAKLFPEGMGKSASEGEGGEEIDMEDVDRMDEFECLNLNVIVPDIPESTGAPKPLPVFLWLHGGALSIGASSWPQYHLTRLVNHSQKLGKPVIGVSINYRLGVLGFLASREMGIKGNFGYRDQMAALRWVKRHIRGFGGDPANVTAVGESAGGISLSTLLCVEGAEEGLFDRVVVMSGDVTLRKPRGWAWHEEMCREQFRYLGLESETLDVQEKAKRLREWDVEDLCARLPLAQHFCAVIDGEILKEDVTFKTMWDGASEVHKRPWCKECVVGDTRDDGTILGPRILQHQNPLARLHSLCATYLTPAETQHLLTAYNIPLPSSSSPLPSLKENPDLPTTLLTLISDLRFHLPTLIAHKGWLSRSLSLSHSNPSDPSDPYPQSPKSPKPSRYHFHTPNPFPGPNQGLASHELDVAFLLQNYARASVGWGAAQQKVADAMGEVFIRFVHGEGWGAVGSSEEGAAAAAAGEDEVVVFTAEGVEKVSEREYDEKWRGGRGKVLLEVGPEKLWRLVEEWQGVRADIPGDDGGPLVDLGPERESTARL
;
A
#
# COMPACT_ATOMS: atom_id res chain seq x y z
N MET A 1 8.73 -37.57 -10.35
CA MET A 1 8.63 -36.16 -10.76
C MET A 1 9.96 -35.76 -11.35
N SER A 2 9.99 -35.06 -12.49
CA SER A 2 11.25 -34.65 -13.15
C SER A 2 12.11 -33.86 -12.17
N SER A 3 13.38 -34.25 -12.00
CA SER A 3 14.35 -33.59 -11.12
C SER A 3 15.00 -32.37 -11.75
N GLN A 4 14.61 -32.00 -12.97
CA GLN A 4 15.16 -30.82 -13.63
C GLN A 4 14.34 -29.57 -13.29
N PRO A 5 15.02 -28.45 -12.96
CA PRO A 5 14.37 -27.18 -12.70
C PRO A 5 13.57 -26.71 -13.94
N PRO A 6 12.37 -26.14 -13.75
CA PRO A 6 11.54 -25.70 -14.86
C PRO A 6 12.27 -24.62 -15.68
N LEU A 7 12.33 -24.81 -16.99
CA LEU A 7 12.95 -23.87 -17.93
C LEU A 7 11.88 -23.33 -18.89
N LEU A 8 11.65 -22.03 -18.85
CA LEU A 8 10.66 -21.32 -19.67
C LEU A 8 11.36 -20.55 -20.79
N THR A 9 10.97 -20.75 -22.05
CA THR A 9 11.41 -19.87 -23.14
C THR A 9 10.44 -18.69 -23.22
N HIS A 10 10.89 -17.48 -22.85
CA HIS A 10 10.00 -16.33 -22.74
C HIS A 10 9.93 -15.54 -24.06
N PRO A 11 8.73 -15.30 -24.63
CA PRO A 11 8.57 -14.78 -25.99
C PRO A 11 9.04 -13.33 -26.16
N THR A 12 8.92 -12.48 -25.13
CA THR A 12 9.20 -11.05 -25.24
C THR A 12 10.45 -10.60 -24.50
N LEU A 13 10.99 -11.41 -23.59
CA LEU A 13 12.17 -11.06 -22.78
C LEU A 13 13.48 -11.56 -23.40
N SER A 14 13.37 -12.24 -24.56
CA SER A 14 14.50 -12.82 -25.30
C SER A 14 15.41 -13.71 -24.45
N ALA A 15 14.84 -14.45 -23.49
CA ALA A 15 15.56 -15.24 -22.52
C ALA A 15 14.91 -16.60 -22.29
N ARG A 16 15.73 -17.60 -21.96
CA ARG A 16 15.26 -18.81 -21.27
C ARG A 16 15.37 -18.57 -19.76
N ILE A 17 14.28 -18.72 -19.04
CA ILE A 17 14.20 -18.39 -17.61
C ILE A 17 14.11 -19.69 -16.83
N GLN A 18 15.11 -19.93 -15.98
CA GLN A 18 15.15 -21.08 -15.09
C GLN A 18 14.43 -20.70 -13.79
N GLY A 19 13.32 -21.37 -13.49
CA GLY A 19 12.55 -21.18 -12.26
C GLY A 19 12.75 -22.34 -11.27
N LYS A 20 12.04 -22.27 -10.15
CA LYS A 20 12.03 -23.28 -9.08
C LYS A 20 10.59 -23.78 -8.89
N ARG A 21 10.38 -25.10 -8.93
CA ARG A 21 9.06 -25.72 -8.66
C ARG A 21 8.91 -25.97 -7.17
N ILE A 22 7.78 -25.53 -6.61
CA ILE A 22 7.48 -25.59 -5.17
C ILE A 22 6.00 -25.87 -4.98
N SER A 23 5.69 -26.94 -4.24
CA SER A 23 4.32 -27.40 -4.07
C SER A 23 3.63 -27.60 -5.44
N HIS A 24 2.53 -26.89 -5.69
CA HIS A 24 1.77 -26.87 -6.94
C HIS A 24 2.00 -25.57 -7.73
N THR A 25 3.21 -25.00 -7.65
CA THR A 25 3.58 -23.77 -8.35
C THR A 25 4.97 -23.86 -8.96
N THR A 26 5.19 -23.07 -10.00
CA THR A 26 6.52 -22.72 -10.51
C THR A 26 6.79 -21.24 -10.21
N GLN A 27 7.90 -20.97 -9.54
CA GLN A 27 8.32 -19.62 -9.16
C GLN A 27 9.47 -19.13 -10.05
N TYR A 28 9.40 -17.87 -10.46
CA TYR A 28 10.45 -17.12 -11.14
C TYR A 28 10.74 -15.86 -10.32
N LEU A 29 11.84 -15.89 -9.57
CA LEU A 29 12.19 -14.90 -8.57
C LEU A 29 13.24 -13.93 -9.12
N GLY A 30 13.25 -12.70 -8.61
CA GLY A 30 14.30 -11.72 -8.88
C GLY A 30 14.37 -11.18 -10.31
N LEU A 31 13.31 -11.30 -11.11
CA LEU A 31 13.27 -10.83 -12.50
C LEU A 31 13.45 -9.31 -12.57
N LYS A 32 14.53 -8.81 -13.18
CA LYS A 32 14.77 -7.37 -13.31
C LYS A 32 13.76 -6.73 -14.27
N TYR A 33 13.07 -5.68 -13.82
CA TYR A 33 12.16 -4.90 -14.66
C TYR A 33 12.73 -3.53 -15.06
N ALA A 34 13.75 -3.06 -14.34
CA ALA A 34 14.45 -1.81 -14.63
C ALA A 34 15.88 -1.83 -14.08
N SER A 35 16.70 -0.86 -14.48
CA SER A 35 18.01 -0.57 -13.90
C SER A 35 18.06 0.85 -13.33
N ILE A 36 18.85 1.07 -12.28
CA ILE A 36 19.09 2.39 -11.70
C ILE A 36 20.47 2.87 -12.19
N PRO A 37 20.55 3.92 -13.02
CA PRO A 37 21.83 4.36 -13.59
C PRO A 37 22.72 5.08 -12.58
N ALA A 38 22.13 5.76 -11.60
CA ALA A 38 22.81 6.40 -10.47
C ALA A 38 21.81 6.73 -9.36
N ARG A 39 22.31 7.01 -8.14
CA ARG A 39 21.47 7.50 -7.03
C ARG A 39 20.72 8.76 -7.43
N PHE A 40 19.43 8.83 -7.09
CA PHE A 40 18.52 9.93 -7.41
C PHE A 40 18.33 10.20 -8.91
N GLN A 41 18.37 9.15 -9.73
CA GLN A 41 17.98 9.20 -11.14
C GLN A 41 16.75 8.33 -11.41
N ASP A 42 16.04 8.61 -12.50
CA ASP A 42 14.98 7.72 -12.94
C ASP A 42 15.52 6.33 -13.26
N CYS A 43 14.67 5.33 -13.01
CA CYS A 43 14.96 4.00 -13.49
C CYS A 43 14.83 3.93 -15.02
N ILE A 44 15.61 3.04 -15.63
CA ILE A 44 15.54 2.74 -17.06
C ILE A 44 14.83 1.39 -17.20
N PRO A 45 13.62 1.33 -17.78
CA PRO A 45 12.91 0.09 -17.98
C PRO A 45 13.71 -0.91 -18.82
N LEU A 46 13.61 -2.19 -18.49
CA LEU A 46 14.27 -3.28 -19.21
C LEU A 46 13.23 -4.15 -19.94
N ASP A 47 13.44 -4.34 -21.24
CA ASP A 47 12.62 -5.26 -22.06
C ASP A 47 13.36 -6.59 -22.34
N SER A 48 14.51 -6.81 -21.70
CA SER A 48 15.28 -8.05 -21.78
C SER A 48 15.95 -8.37 -20.45
N LEU A 49 16.26 -9.64 -20.21
CA LEU A 49 16.92 -10.10 -19.00
C LEU A 49 18.42 -10.38 -19.25
N PRO A 50 19.30 -10.11 -18.26
CA PRO A 50 20.72 -10.42 -18.38
C PRO A 50 20.97 -11.93 -18.27
N VAL A 51 21.18 -12.58 -19.41
CA VAL A 51 21.38 -14.04 -19.50
C VAL A 51 22.86 -14.43 -19.42
N ASN A 52 23.13 -15.66 -18.98
CA ASN A 52 24.46 -16.26 -19.03
C ASN A 52 24.89 -16.63 -20.46
N GLU A 53 26.08 -17.23 -20.61
CA GLU A 53 26.64 -17.69 -21.89
C GLU A 53 25.77 -18.72 -22.65
N HIS A 54 24.81 -19.34 -21.97
CA HIS A 54 23.85 -20.26 -22.55
C HIS A 54 22.50 -19.60 -22.85
N GLY A 55 22.35 -18.28 -22.70
CA GLY A 55 21.08 -17.59 -22.89
C GLY A 55 20.04 -17.92 -21.80
N ILE A 56 20.49 -18.32 -20.60
CA ILE A 56 19.63 -18.64 -19.46
C ILE A 56 19.73 -17.53 -18.40
N TYR A 57 18.59 -17.05 -17.93
CA TYR A 57 18.44 -16.22 -16.74
C TYR A 57 18.08 -17.11 -15.54
N ASP A 58 18.84 -17.02 -14.45
CA ASP A 58 18.55 -17.75 -13.21
C ASP A 58 17.54 -16.96 -12.37
N ALA A 59 16.30 -17.43 -12.34
CA ALA A 59 15.21 -16.90 -11.53
C ALA A 59 14.83 -17.86 -10.39
N THR A 60 15.79 -18.62 -9.85
CA THR A 60 15.54 -19.57 -8.75
C THR A 60 15.69 -18.96 -7.36
N ARG A 61 16.19 -17.72 -7.28
CA ARG A 61 16.55 -17.01 -6.04
C ARG A 61 15.98 -15.60 -6.04
N TYR A 62 15.70 -15.06 -4.85
CA TYR A 62 15.25 -13.67 -4.75
C TYR A 62 16.34 -12.71 -5.22
N GLY A 63 15.91 -11.68 -5.96
CA GLY A 63 16.74 -10.50 -6.21
C GLY A 63 16.94 -9.71 -4.91
N PRO A 64 17.96 -8.84 -4.84
CA PRO A 64 18.17 -8.00 -3.67
C PRO A 64 16.96 -7.06 -3.45
N SER A 65 16.68 -6.74 -2.20
CA SER A 65 15.71 -5.71 -1.82
C SER A 65 16.33 -4.31 -1.94
N CYS A 66 15.48 -3.27 -2.00
CA CYS A 66 16.02 -1.90 -2.01
C CYS A 66 16.58 -1.53 -0.63
N PRO A 67 17.70 -0.77 -0.58
CA PRO A 67 18.33 -0.42 0.69
C PRO A 67 17.39 0.33 1.62
N GLN A 68 17.38 -0.10 2.87
CA GLN A 68 16.52 0.39 3.93
C GLN A 68 17.18 0.10 5.28
N LYS A 69 16.64 0.67 6.37
CA LYS A 69 17.19 0.40 7.70
C LYS A 69 16.95 -1.06 8.09
N LYS A 70 18.00 -1.77 8.53
CA LYS A 70 17.90 -3.14 9.06
C LYS A 70 16.89 -3.20 10.22
N GLY A 71 16.16 -4.31 10.34
CA GLY A 71 15.07 -4.47 11.31
C GLY A 71 13.67 -4.15 10.78
N GLY A 72 13.53 -3.72 9.52
CA GLY A 72 12.23 -3.40 8.92
C GLY A 72 11.28 -4.60 8.86
N ARG A 73 11.78 -5.79 8.49
CA ARG A 73 10.99 -7.02 8.41
C ARG A 73 10.42 -7.42 9.77
N GLU A 74 11.25 -7.33 10.81
CA GLU A 74 10.86 -7.58 12.20
C GLU A 74 9.84 -6.55 12.69
N TYR A 75 10.05 -5.27 12.39
CA TYR A 75 9.08 -4.24 12.74
C TYR A 75 7.71 -4.50 12.10
N ASP A 76 7.69 -4.82 10.82
CA ASP A 76 6.47 -5.14 10.07
C ASP A 76 5.74 -6.36 10.65
N ALA A 77 6.44 -7.46 10.87
CA ALA A 77 5.83 -8.64 11.47
C ALA A 77 5.37 -8.42 12.92
N SER A 78 5.95 -7.45 13.64
CA SER A 78 5.51 -7.09 15.00
C SER A 78 4.14 -6.42 15.04
N LEU A 79 3.64 -5.92 13.90
CA LEU A 79 2.28 -5.37 13.76
C LEU A 79 1.23 -6.48 13.89
N ILE A 80 1.60 -7.69 13.46
CA ILE A 80 0.77 -8.88 13.55
C ILE A 80 0.85 -9.53 14.92
N GLY A 81 2.04 -9.68 15.50
CA GLY A 81 2.17 -10.39 16.78
C GLY A 81 3.60 -10.45 17.32
N ASP A 82 3.78 -11.19 18.40
CA ASP A 82 5.08 -11.38 19.05
C ASP A 82 6.05 -12.13 18.13
N LEU A 83 7.16 -11.47 17.78
CA LEU A 83 8.19 -12.02 16.89
C LEU A 83 8.78 -13.34 17.40
N ALA A 84 8.98 -13.51 18.71
CA ALA A 84 9.52 -14.75 19.26
C ALA A 84 8.52 -15.92 19.14
N LYS A 85 7.23 -15.61 18.98
CA LYS A 85 6.18 -16.60 18.71
C LYS A 85 5.98 -16.83 17.22
N LEU A 86 6.02 -15.77 16.42
CA LEU A 86 5.90 -15.85 14.96
C LEU A 86 7.14 -16.48 14.31
N PHE A 87 8.33 -16.30 14.91
CA PHE A 87 9.62 -16.79 14.47
C PHE A 87 10.44 -17.38 15.64
N PRO A 88 10.08 -18.55 16.20
CA PRO A 88 10.81 -19.15 17.31
C PRO A 88 12.27 -19.50 16.97
N GLU A 89 13.15 -19.41 17.99
CA GLU A 89 14.59 -19.72 17.86
C GLU A 89 14.80 -21.12 17.25
N GLY A 90 15.54 -21.16 16.14
CA GLY A 90 15.67 -22.34 15.25
C GLY A 90 15.20 -22.09 13.81
N MET A 91 14.36 -21.07 13.57
CA MET A 91 14.01 -20.59 12.22
C MET A 91 15.06 -19.62 11.61
N GLY A 92 16.07 -19.20 12.36
CA GLY A 92 17.00 -18.12 12.01
C GLY A 92 17.98 -18.37 10.84
N LYS A 93 17.77 -19.43 10.06
CA LYS A 93 18.43 -19.67 8.75
C LYS A 93 17.49 -20.21 7.67
N SER A 94 16.29 -20.62 8.07
CA SER A 94 15.21 -21.07 7.21
C SER A 94 13.90 -20.67 7.87
N ALA A 95 13.17 -19.71 7.31
CA ALA A 95 11.76 -19.55 7.66
C ALA A 95 11.02 -20.78 7.07
N SER A 96 11.05 -21.89 7.81
CA SER A 96 10.40 -23.12 7.41
C SER A 96 8.88 -22.96 7.48
N GLU A 97 8.23 -23.58 6.50
CA GLU A 97 6.79 -23.76 6.31
C GLU A 97 6.05 -22.76 5.40
N GLY A 98 6.69 -22.37 4.29
CA GLY A 98 5.94 -22.24 3.04
C GLY A 98 5.14 -23.52 2.77
N GLU A 99 3.93 -23.44 2.21
CA GLU A 99 3.19 -24.64 1.79
C GLU A 99 4.11 -25.51 0.90
N GLY A 100 4.38 -26.75 1.32
CA GLY A 100 5.25 -27.68 0.58
C GLY A 100 6.70 -27.81 1.10
N GLY A 101 7.04 -27.22 2.26
CA GLY A 101 8.35 -27.42 2.88
C GLY A 101 9.48 -26.60 2.23
N GLU A 102 9.14 -25.46 1.62
CA GLU A 102 10.14 -24.57 1.05
C GLU A 102 11.04 -23.99 2.14
N GLU A 103 12.35 -24.18 1.96
CA GLU A 103 13.38 -23.43 2.67
C GLU A 103 13.55 -22.08 1.96
N ILE A 104 13.15 -20.99 2.63
CA ILE A 104 13.43 -19.63 2.18
C ILE A 104 14.87 -19.29 2.59
N ASP A 105 15.71 -18.98 1.60
CA ASP A 105 17.09 -18.54 1.82
C ASP A 105 17.08 -17.13 2.42
N MET A 106 17.30 -17.04 3.74
CA MET A 106 17.29 -15.77 4.45
C MET A 106 18.46 -14.86 4.04
N GLU A 107 19.55 -15.41 3.48
CA GLU A 107 20.63 -14.60 2.92
C GLU A 107 20.15 -13.81 1.71
N ASP A 108 19.33 -14.43 0.85
CA ASP A 108 18.71 -13.73 -0.27
C ASP A 108 17.68 -12.68 0.19
N VAL A 109 16.88 -13.01 1.22
CA VAL A 109 15.86 -12.09 1.76
C VAL A 109 16.48 -10.84 2.36
N ASP A 110 17.57 -10.98 3.12
CA ASP A 110 18.22 -9.88 3.82
C ASP A 110 19.20 -9.10 2.92
N ARG A 111 19.51 -9.60 1.71
CA ARG A 111 20.37 -8.93 0.75
C ARG A 111 19.72 -7.64 0.25
N MET A 112 20.48 -6.54 0.28
CA MET A 112 20.10 -5.24 -0.26
C MET A 112 21.13 -4.79 -1.29
N ASP A 113 20.67 -4.13 -2.35
CA ASP A 113 21.55 -3.55 -3.37
C ASP A 113 20.87 -2.33 -3.99
N GLU A 114 21.56 -1.18 -4.00
CA GLU A 114 20.99 0.07 -4.50
C GLU A 114 20.65 0.04 -5.99
N PHE A 115 21.41 -0.69 -6.80
CA PHE A 115 21.33 -0.63 -8.27
C PHE A 115 20.68 -1.88 -8.88
N GLU A 116 20.62 -2.97 -8.11
CA GLU A 116 20.04 -4.25 -8.53
C GLU A 116 18.65 -4.53 -7.93
N CYS A 117 18.11 -3.65 -7.06
CA CYS A 117 16.85 -3.92 -6.36
C CYS A 117 15.55 -3.81 -7.17
N LEU A 118 15.59 -3.29 -8.40
CA LEU A 118 14.39 -3.14 -9.25
C LEU A 118 14.05 -4.47 -9.95
N ASN A 119 13.56 -5.39 -9.14
CA ASN A 119 13.15 -6.73 -9.54
C ASN A 119 11.75 -7.10 -9.03
N LEU A 120 11.18 -8.15 -9.62
CA LEU A 120 9.88 -8.71 -9.25
C LEU A 120 9.90 -10.24 -9.25
N ASN A 121 8.90 -10.82 -8.62
CA ASN A 121 8.71 -12.27 -8.54
C ASN A 121 7.40 -12.66 -9.23
N VAL A 122 7.40 -13.78 -9.95
CA VAL A 122 6.21 -14.35 -10.61
C VAL A 122 5.99 -15.78 -10.12
N ILE A 123 4.81 -16.04 -9.56
CA ILE A 123 4.40 -17.36 -9.08
C ILE A 123 3.29 -17.87 -9.99
N VAL A 124 3.60 -18.92 -10.74
CA VAL A 124 2.70 -19.52 -11.73
C VAL A 124 2.10 -20.80 -11.16
N PRO A 125 0.77 -20.99 -11.17
CA PRO A 125 0.14 -22.24 -10.77
C PRO A 125 0.49 -23.38 -11.74
N ASP A 126 0.81 -24.56 -11.21
CA ASP A 126 1.05 -25.76 -12.01
C ASP A 126 -0.29 -26.39 -12.42
N ILE A 127 -0.87 -25.89 -13.51
CA ILE A 127 -2.15 -26.36 -14.02
C ILE A 127 -1.95 -27.43 -15.11
N PRO A 128 -2.38 -28.69 -14.89
CA PRO A 128 -2.37 -29.71 -15.94
C PRO A 128 -3.27 -29.30 -17.10
N GLU A 129 -2.83 -29.49 -18.35
CA GLU A 129 -3.62 -29.16 -19.56
C GLU A 129 -4.99 -29.82 -19.58
N SER A 130 -5.12 -31.00 -18.96
CA SER A 130 -6.37 -31.76 -18.84
C SER A 130 -7.47 -31.07 -18.02
N THR A 131 -7.14 -30.04 -17.24
CA THR A 131 -8.11 -29.32 -16.39
C THR A 131 -9.00 -28.35 -17.18
N GLY A 132 -8.63 -28.01 -18.43
CA GLY A 132 -9.39 -27.05 -19.24
C GLY A 132 -9.43 -25.63 -18.66
N ALA A 133 -8.54 -25.29 -17.72
CA ALA A 133 -8.51 -23.97 -17.11
C ALA A 133 -8.36 -22.87 -18.17
N PRO A 134 -9.09 -21.75 -18.04
CA PRO A 134 -9.02 -20.66 -19.00
C PRO A 134 -7.60 -20.09 -19.04
N LYS A 135 -7.07 -19.94 -20.26
CA LYS A 135 -5.81 -19.22 -20.51
C LYS A 135 -6.11 -18.06 -21.47
N PRO A 136 -5.49 -16.89 -21.30
CA PRO A 136 -4.53 -16.54 -20.23
C PRO A 136 -5.20 -16.40 -18.84
N LEU A 137 -4.41 -16.54 -17.76
CA LEU A 137 -4.87 -16.47 -16.36
C LEU A 137 -4.89 -15.03 -15.83
N PRO A 138 -5.84 -14.64 -14.97
CA PRO A 138 -5.79 -13.33 -14.33
C PRO A 138 -4.59 -13.21 -13.36
N VAL A 139 -4.15 -11.97 -13.15
CA VAL A 139 -2.93 -11.65 -12.40
C VAL A 139 -3.29 -10.92 -11.10
N PHE A 140 -2.92 -11.51 -9.97
CA PHE A 140 -2.88 -10.85 -8.66
C PHE A 140 -1.49 -10.23 -8.47
N LEU A 141 -1.40 -8.91 -8.41
CA LEU A 141 -0.16 -8.19 -8.19
C LEU A 141 -0.14 -7.56 -6.81
N TRP A 142 0.88 -7.90 -6.01
CA TRP A 142 1.10 -7.40 -4.66
C TRP A 142 2.11 -6.25 -4.63
N LEU A 143 1.71 -5.15 -4.00
CA LEU A 143 2.58 -4.03 -3.65
C LEU A 143 2.69 -3.92 -2.13
N HIS A 144 3.89 -4.12 -1.60
CA HIS A 144 4.12 -4.19 -0.16
C HIS A 144 3.97 -2.83 0.54
N GLY A 145 3.66 -2.87 1.84
CA GLY A 145 3.59 -1.72 2.75
C GLY A 145 4.95 -1.23 3.23
N GLY A 146 4.95 -0.63 4.43
CA GLY A 146 6.19 -0.19 5.11
C GLY A 146 6.47 1.32 5.10
N ALA A 147 5.43 2.16 5.18
CA ALA A 147 5.54 3.62 5.31
C ALA A 147 6.40 4.33 4.23
N LEU A 148 6.50 3.76 3.02
CA LEU A 148 7.40 4.19 1.94
C LEU A 148 8.88 4.21 2.37
N SER A 149 9.24 3.57 3.48
CA SER A 149 10.57 3.64 4.11
C SER A 149 11.24 2.27 4.23
N ILE A 150 10.43 1.23 4.42
CA ILE A 150 10.83 -0.18 4.53
C ILE A 150 9.88 -1.05 3.67
N GLY A 151 10.21 -2.32 3.52
CA GLY A 151 9.43 -3.30 2.78
C GLY A 151 10.25 -4.03 1.72
N ALA A 152 9.88 -5.27 1.40
CA ALA A 152 10.40 -5.98 0.24
C ALA A 152 9.43 -7.07 -0.23
N SER A 153 9.39 -7.30 -1.54
CA SER A 153 8.63 -8.39 -2.16
C SER A 153 9.13 -9.80 -1.80
N SER A 154 10.36 -9.90 -1.29
CA SER A 154 11.00 -11.14 -0.83
C SER A 154 10.67 -11.52 0.61
N TRP A 155 10.01 -10.64 1.37
CA TRP A 155 9.70 -10.91 2.76
C TRP A 155 8.71 -12.08 2.92
N PRO A 156 8.99 -13.06 3.80
CA PRO A 156 8.15 -14.25 3.97
C PRO A 156 6.67 -13.95 4.28
N GLN A 157 6.39 -12.84 4.98
CA GLN A 157 5.01 -12.41 5.25
C GLN A 157 4.20 -12.09 3.99
N TYR A 158 4.85 -11.74 2.89
CA TYR A 158 4.23 -11.36 1.62
C TYR A 158 4.32 -12.44 0.53
N HIS A 159 4.71 -13.66 0.90
CA HIS A 159 4.85 -14.77 -0.04
C HIS A 159 3.49 -15.16 -0.66
N LEU A 160 3.40 -15.22 -1.99
CA LEU A 160 2.11 -15.40 -2.68
C LEU A 160 1.73 -16.87 -2.97
N THR A 161 2.62 -17.84 -2.75
CA THR A 161 2.36 -19.26 -3.04
C THR A 161 1.09 -19.81 -2.40
N ARG A 162 0.78 -19.45 -1.14
CA ARG A 162 -0.44 -19.91 -0.46
C ARG A 162 -1.70 -19.36 -1.12
N LEU A 163 -1.70 -18.08 -1.49
CA LEU A 163 -2.79 -17.45 -2.25
C LEU A 163 -2.97 -18.13 -3.63
N VAL A 164 -1.87 -18.36 -4.36
CA VAL A 164 -1.90 -19.02 -5.67
C VAL A 164 -2.41 -20.47 -5.55
N ASN A 165 -1.96 -21.23 -4.56
CA ASN A 165 -2.45 -22.59 -4.30
C ASN A 165 -3.93 -22.59 -3.91
N HIS A 166 -4.36 -21.63 -3.08
CA HIS A 166 -5.76 -21.49 -2.72
C HIS A 166 -6.63 -21.22 -3.96
N SER A 167 -6.18 -20.35 -4.87
CA SER A 167 -6.86 -20.09 -6.13
C SER A 167 -7.03 -21.35 -7.00
N GLN A 168 -6.03 -22.23 -7.01
CA GLN A 168 -6.12 -23.53 -7.70
C GLN A 168 -7.15 -24.45 -7.03
N LYS A 169 -7.16 -24.53 -5.70
CA LYS A 169 -8.13 -25.32 -4.93
C LYS A 169 -9.58 -24.86 -5.19
N LEU A 170 -9.78 -23.56 -5.41
CA LEU A 170 -11.08 -22.97 -5.78
C LEU A 170 -11.46 -23.16 -7.26
N GLY A 171 -10.61 -23.79 -8.08
CA GLY A 171 -10.84 -23.91 -9.53
C GLY A 171 -10.76 -22.57 -10.27
N LYS A 172 -10.15 -21.55 -9.64
CA LYS A 172 -10.00 -20.18 -10.15
C LYS A 172 -8.53 -19.76 -10.10
N PRO A 173 -7.63 -20.48 -10.79
CA PRO A 173 -6.21 -20.21 -10.71
C PRO A 173 -5.87 -18.76 -11.08
N VAL A 174 -4.94 -18.17 -10.33
CA VAL A 174 -4.37 -16.84 -10.59
C VAL A 174 -2.85 -16.91 -10.67
N ILE A 175 -2.22 -16.00 -11.41
CA ILE A 175 -0.77 -15.77 -11.31
C ILE A 175 -0.53 -14.74 -10.21
N GLY A 176 0.43 -15.01 -9.33
CA GLY A 176 0.91 -14.05 -8.33
C GLY A 176 2.12 -13.27 -8.85
N VAL A 177 2.13 -11.95 -8.66
CA VAL A 177 3.29 -11.09 -8.92
C VAL A 177 3.57 -10.23 -7.69
N SER A 178 4.82 -10.11 -7.25
CA SER A 178 5.21 -9.14 -6.20
C SER A 178 6.39 -8.30 -6.67
N ILE A 179 6.38 -6.99 -6.37
CA ILE A 179 7.37 -6.04 -6.90
C ILE A 179 8.16 -5.33 -5.80
N ASN A 180 9.45 -5.12 -6.02
CA ASN A 180 10.25 -4.15 -5.25
C ASN A 180 10.15 -2.76 -5.89
N TYR A 181 10.44 -1.71 -5.12
CA TYR A 181 10.60 -0.33 -5.58
C TYR A 181 11.47 0.45 -4.60
N ARG A 182 12.08 1.58 -5.01
CA ARG A 182 12.93 2.37 -4.10
C ARG A 182 12.15 2.97 -2.94
N LEU A 183 12.79 3.00 -1.77
CA LEU A 183 12.21 3.40 -0.50
C LEU A 183 12.98 4.55 0.15
N GLY A 184 12.37 5.17 1.15
CA GLY A 184 12.96 6.17 2.02
C GLY A 184 13.61 7.33 1.26
N VAL A 185 14.80 7.72 1.72
CA VAL A 185 15.59 8.79 1.08
C VAL A 185 15.90 8.47 -0.38
N LEU A 186 16.14 7.21 -0.75
CA LEU A 186 16.51 6.80 -2.10
C LEU A 186 15.33 6.85 -3.08
N GLY A 187 14.12 6.63 -2.57
CA GLY A 187 12.88 6.61 -3.36
C GLY A 187 12.14 7.94 -3.41
N PHE A 188 12.22 8.75 -2.34
CA PHE A 188 11.27 9.85 -2.13
C PHE A 188 11.90 11.16 -1.66
N LEU A 189 13.24 11.26 -1.51
CA LEU A 189 13.87 12.56 -1.31
C LEU A 189 13.63 13.44 -2.54
N ALA A 190 13.19 14.68 -2.32
CA ALA A 190 13.06 15.70 -3.34
C ALA A 190 13.65 17.01 -2.81
N SER A 191 14.37 17.75 -3.67
CA SER A 191 14.90 19.08 -3.37
C SER A 191 15.27 19.76 -4.69
N ARG A 192 14.66 20.91 -4.96
CA ARG A 192 15.04 21.79 -6.07
C ARG A 192 16.45 22.32 -5.86
N GLU A 193 16.80 22.68 -4.63
CA GLU A 193 18.13 23.23 -4.32
C GLU A 193 19.27 22.26 -4.67
N MET A 194 19.00 20.95 -4.60
CA MET A 194 19.97 19.89 -4.91
C MET A 194 19.80 19.28 -6.32
N GLY A 195 18.80 19.72 -7.08
CA GLY A 195 18.43 19.11 -8.36
C GLY A 195 17.94 17.65 -8.23
N ILE A 196 17.29 17.31 -7.12
CA ILE A 196 16.70 15.99 -6.87
C ILE A 196 15.19 16.09 -7.08
N LYS A 197 14.69 15.44 -8.13
CA LYS A 197 13.29 15.58 -8.52
C LYS A 197 12.26 14.80 -7.68
N GLY A 198 12.70 13.77 -6.94
CA GLY A 198 11.81 12.93 -6.14
C GLY A 198 10.95 11.96 -6.95
N ASN A 199 9.96 11.36 -6.26
CA ASN A 199 9.01 10.39 -6.81
C ASN A 199 9.63 9.15 -7.49
N PHE A 200 10.90 8.85 -7.23
CA PHE A 200 11.61 7.73 -7.84
C PHE A 200 10.92 6.38 -7.54
N GLY A 201 10.48 6.17 -6.30
CA GLY A 201 9.75 4.97 -5.91
C GLY A 201 8.43 4.79 -6.69
N TYR A 202 7.68 5.87 -6.94
CA TYR A 202 6.46 5.79 -7.76
C TYR A 202 6.78 5.49 -9.23
N ARG A 203 7.84 6.08 -9.78
CA ARG A 203 8.29 5.82 -11.16
C ARG A 203 8.75 4.37 -11.33
N ASP A 204 9.40 3.81 -10.32
CA ASP A 204 9.77 2.40 -10.29
C ASP A 204 8.54 1.49 -10.31
N GLN A 205 7.50 1.81 -9.53
CA GLN A 205 6.24 1.07 -9.52
C GLN A 205 5.51 1.15 -10.88
N MET A 206 5.47 2.33 -11.50
CA MET A 206 4.95 2.49 -12.87
C MET A 206 5.71 1.64 -13.87
N ALA A 207 7.05 1.61 -13.79
CA ALA A 207 7.90 0.80 -14.66
C ALA A 207 7.63 -0.71 -14.46
N ALA A 208 7.47 -1.17 -13.22
CA ALA A 208 7.14 -2.56 -12.91
C ALA A 208 5.75 -2.97 -13.44
N LEU A 209 4.74 -2.13 -13.23
CA LEU A 209 3.37 -2.39 -13.73
C LEU A 209 3.35 -2.45 -15.27
N ARG A 210 4.05 -1.54 -15.94
CA ARG A 210 4.21 -1.57 -17.40
C ARG A 210 4.97 -2.82 -17.87
N TRP A 211 6.00 -3.25 -17.14
CA TRP A 211 6.71 -4.49 -17.43
C TRP A 211 5.77 -5.69 -17.36
N VAL A 212 4.91 -5.76 -16.32
CA VAL A 212 3.90 -6.81 -16.18
C VAL A 212 2.93 -6.80 -17.36
N LYS A 213 2.36 -5.64 -17.72
CA LYS A 213 1.47 -5.50 -18.89
C LYS A 213 2.15 -5.96 -20.19
N ARG A 214 3.45 -5.71 -20.37
CA ARG A 214 4.19 -6.13 -21.58
C ARG A 214 4.56 -7.61 -21.61
N HIS A 215 4.85 -8.21 -20.47
CA HIS A 215 5.58 -9.48 -20.42
C HIS A 215 4.83 -10.64 -19.75
N ILE A 216 3.82 -10.38 -18.91
CA ILE A 216 3.20 -11.44 -18.09
C ILE A 216 2.54 -12.55 -18.92
N ARG A 217 2.19 -12.27 -20.18
CA ARG A 217 1.68 -13.27 -21.13
C ARG A 217 2.64 -14.43 -21.36
N GLY A 218 3.96 -14.18 -21.31
CA GLY A 218 4.97 -15.24 -21.44
C GLY A 218 5.00 -16.20 -20.26
N PHE A 219 4.46 -15.80 -19.11
CA PHE A 219 4.24 -16.65 -17.93
C PHE A 219 2.83 -17.27 -17.90
N GLY A 220 2.02 -17.03 -18.94
CA GLY A 220 0.63 -17.50 -19.04
C GLY A 220 -0.43 -16.55 -18.47
N GLY A 221 -0.04 -15.34 -18.05
CA GLY A 221 -0.94 -14.34 -17.48
C GLY A 221 -1.64 -13.49 -18.52
N ASP A 222 -2.76 -12.89 -18.13
CA ASP A 222 -3.54 -12.00 -18.96
C ASP A 222 -3.14 -10.55 -18.66
N PRO A 223 -2.42 -9.87 -19.58
CA PRO A 223 -2.08 -8.47 -19.39
C PRO A 223 -3.31 -7.54 -19.38
N ALA A 224 -4.49 -7.98 -19.82
CA ALA A 224 -5.73 -7.20 -19.75
C ALA A 224 -6.59 -7.53 -18.52
N ASN A 225 -6.05 -8.30 -17.58
CA ASN A 225 -6.72 -8.70 -16.36
C ASN A 225 -5.75 -8.71 -15.16
N VAL A 226 -5.21 -7.53 -14.86
CA VAL A 226 -4.30 -7.31 -13.72
C VAL A 226 -5.05 -6.64 -12.57
N THR A 227 -5.12 -7.30 -11.42
CA THR A 227 -5.62 -6.72 -10.17
C THR A 227 -4.44 -6.37 -9.28
N ALA A 228 -4.21 -5.08 -9.05
CA ALA A 228 -3.19 -4.60 -8.12
C ALA A 228 -3.77 -4.52 -6.70
N VAL A 229 -3.06 -5.07 -5.73
CA VAL A 229 -3.45 -5.13 -4.32
C VAL A 229 -2.28 -4.63 -3.49
N GLY A 230 -2.54 -3.71 -2.57
CA GLY A 230 -1.50 -3.17 -1.71
C GLY A 230 -2.04 -2.72 -0.38
N GLU A 231 -1.23 -2.91 0.66
CA GLU A 231 -1.56 -2.54 2.04
C GLU A 231 -0.69 -1.38 2.53
N SER A 232 -1.27 -0.53 3.38
CA SER A 232 -0.61 0.62 4.00
C SER A 232 0.11 1.48 2.97
N ALA A 233 1.45 1.51 2.95
CA ALA A 233 2.21 2.24 1.95
C ALA A 233 2.08 1.70 0.51
N GLY A 234 1.80 0.41 0.35
CA GLY A 234 1.44 -0.20 -0.93
C GLY A 234 0.06 0.26 -1.39
N GLY A 235 -0.90 0.35 -0.47
CA GLY A 235 -2.19 0.99 -0.72
C GLY A 235 -2.02 2.44 -1.14
N ILE A 236 -1.24 3.22 -0.37
CA ILE A 236 -0.95 4.64 -0.63
C ILE A 236 -0.36 4.78 -2.02
N SER A 237 0.53 3.87 -2.36
CA SER A 237 1.18 3.83 -3.67
C SER A 237 0.18 3.58 -4.79
N LEU A 238 -0.64 2.53 -4.72
CA LEU A 238 -1.66 2.26 -5.74
C LEU A 238 -2.68 3.40 -5.87
N SER A 239 -3.05 4.00 -4.73
CA SER A 239 -3.93 5.17 -4.68
C SER A 239 -3.26 6.42 -5.28
N THR A 240 -1.96 6.60 -5.09
CA THR A 240 -1.17 7.68 -5.73
C THR A 240 -1.03 7.44 -7.22
N LEU A 241 -0.83 6.20 -7.66
CA LEU A 241 -0.75 5.82 -9.07
C LEU A 241 -2.08 5.96 -9.82
N LEU A 242 -3.20 6.08 -9.11
CA LEU A 242 -4.44 6.54 -9.72
C LEU A 242 -4.42 8.05 -10.01
N CYS A 243 -3.64 8.84 -9.26
CA CYS A 243 -3.52 10.29 -9.45
C CYS A 243 -2.46 10.70 -10.46
N VAL A 244 -1.64 9.77 -10.96
CA VAL A 244 -0.53 10.13 -11.84
C VAL A 244 -0.94 10.37 -13.28
N GLU A 245 -0.24 11.30 -13.91
CA GLU A 245 -0.30 11.58 -15.33
C GLU A 245 0.68 10.68 -16.10
N GLY A 246 0.44 10.52 -17.41
CA GLY A 246 1.27 9.66 -18.24
C GLY A 246 1.06 8.18 -17.93
N ALA A 247 -0.16 7.79 -17.53
CA ALA A 247 -0.59 6.42 -17.23
C ALA A 247 -1.91 6.08 -17.94
N GLU A 248 -2.17 6.74 -19.07
CA GLU A 248 -3.40 6.61 -19.87
C GLU A 248 -3.56 5.20 -20.44
N GLU A 249 -2.47 4.48 -20.67
CA GLU A 249 -2.50 3.07 -21.10
C GLU A 249 -3.07 2.11 -20.03
N GLY A 250 -3.25 2.60 -18.80
CA GLY A 250 -3.68 1.83 -17.64
C GLY A 250 -2.55 0.99 -17.06
N LEU A 251 -2.29 1.18 -15.77
CA LEU A 251 -1.24 0.41 -15.05
C LEU A 251 -1.76 -0.94 -14.53
N PHE A 252 -3.05 -1.01 -14.23
CA PHE A 252 -3.78 -2.20 -13.79
C PHE A 252 -5.24 -2.08 -14.21
N ASP A 253 -5.98 -3.18 -14.18
CA ASP A 253 -7.40 -3.23 -14.56
C ASP A 253 -8.32 -3.08 -13.34
N ARG A 254 -7.88 -3.56 -12.17
CA ARG A 254 -8.59 -3.41 -10.89
C ARG A 254 -7.61 -3.09 -9.78
N VAL A 255 -8.12 -2.49 -8.70
CA VAL A 255 -7.32 -2.15 -7.53
C VAL A 255 -8.02 -2.52 -6.24
N VAL A 256 -7.23 -3.00 -5.27
CA VAL A 256 -7.63 -3.11 -3.86
C VAL A 256 -6.64 -2.31 -3.02
N VAL A 257 -7.13 -1.24 -2.39
CA VAL A 257 -6.37 -0.34 -1.52
C VAL A 257 -6.71 -0.70 -0.07
N MET A 258 -5.79 -1.36 0.62
CA MET A 258 -5.96 -1.85 1.98
C MET A 258 -5.29 -0.88 2.96
N SER A 259 -6.06 -0.27 3.87
CA SER A 259 -5.58 0.58 4.97
C SER A 259 -4.60 1.69 4.57
N GLY A 260 -4.76 2.26 3.36
CA GLY A 260 -3.97 3.42 2.97
C GLY A 260 -4.32 3.97 1.61
N ASP A 261 -5.20 4.98 1.54
CA ASP A 261 -5.30 5.78 0.32
C ASP A 261 -4.25 6.91 0.30
N VAL A 262 -4.17 7.59 -0.85
CA VAL A 262 -3.22 8.68 -1.13
C VAL A 262 -3.24 9.78 -0.08
N THR A 263 -4.37 10.04 0.60
CA THR A 263 -4.44 11.10 1.61
C THR A 263 -3.61 10.79 2.85
N LEU A 264 -3.43 9.52 3.25
CA LEU A 264 -2.60 9.15 4.41
C LEU A 264 -1.15 9.65 4.30
N ARG A 265 -0.65 9.77 3.06
CA ARG A 265 0.62 10.43 2.70
C ARG A 265 0.38 11.41 1.54
N LYS A 266 -0.53 12.35 1.76
CA LYS A 266 -0.94 13.33 0.74
C LYS A 266 0.29 13.94 0.03
N PRO A 267 0.30 14.04 -1.32
CA PRO A 267 1.33 14.74 -2.08
C PRO A 267 1.56 16.17 -1.58
N ARG A 268 2.82 16.62 -1.55
CA ARG A 268 3.22 17.93 -1.02
C ARG A 268 4.04 18.75 -2.02
N GLY A 269 3.97 20.08 -1.90
CA GLY A 269 4.78 21.03 -2.67
C GLY A 269 6.25 21.05 -2.25
N TRP A 270 7.09 21.78 -2.98
CA TRP A 270 8.55 21.73 -2.82
C TRP A 270 9.02 22.24 -1.46
N ALA A 271 8.41 23.28 -0.89
CA ALA A 271 8.76 23.81 0.42
C ALA A 271 8.72 22.74 1.52
N TRP A 272 7.74 21.83 1.45
CA TRP A 272 7.67 20.67 2.34
C TRP A 272 8.87 19.74 2.17
N HIS A 273 9.20 19.46 0.91
CA HIS A 273 10.30 18.56 0.56
C HIS A 273 11.66 19.17 0.90
N GLU A 274 11.83 20.48 0.79
CA GLU A 274 13.06 21.15 1.25
C GLU A 274 13.24 21.01 2.77
N GLU A 275 12.17 21.17 3.57
CA GLU A 275 12.29 20.93 5.02
C GLU A 275 12.52 19.44 5.34
N MET A 276 11.88 18.51 4.61
CA MET A 276 12.18 17.09 4.71
C MET A 276 13.66 16.81 4.41
N CYS A 277 14.24 17.48 3.41
CA CYS A 277 15.65 17.38 3.08
C CYS A 277 16.55 17.92 4.21
N ARG A 278 16.20 19.06 4.82
CA ARG A 278 16.90 19.61 5.99
C ARG A 278 16.83 18.67 7.20
N GLU A 279 15.70 17.98 7.40
CA GLU A 279 15.57 16.93 8.41
C GLU A 279 16.54 15.77 8.15
N GLN A 280 16.75 15.37 6.89
CA GLN A 280 17.76 14.35 6.57
C GLN A 280 19.17 14.83 6.91
N PHE A 281 19.49 16.11 6.66
CA PHE A 281 20.79 16.69 7.04
C PHE A 281 21.02 16.68 8.55
N ARG A 282 19.98 16.93 9.37
CA ARG A 282 20.05 16.79 10.84
C ARG A 282 20.47 15.38 11.24
N TYR A 283 19.78 14.37 10.72
CA TYR A 283 20.10 12.97 11.05
C TYR A 283 21.50 12.54 10.60
N LEU A 284 22.01 13.13 9.51
CA LEU A 284 23.30 12.80 8.94
C LEU A 284 24.45 13.67 9.44
N GLY A 285 24.17 14.68 10.28
CA GLY A 285 25.18 15.64 10.75
C GLY A 285 25.73 16.55 9.64
N LEU A 286 24.93 16.82 8.60
CA LEU A 286 25.27 17.67 7.46
C LEU A 286 24.73 19.11 7.60
N GLU A 287 24.36 19.54 8.80
CA GLU A 287 23.74 20.86 9.03
C GLU A 287 24.69 22.04 8.90
N SER A 288 26.00 21.81 8.83
CA SER A 288 26.98 22.88 8.81
C SER A 288 26.69 23.91 7.71
N GLU A 289 26.62 25.18 8.10
CA GLU A 289 26.43 26.32 7.18
C GLU A 289 27.64 26.56 6.28
N THR A 290 28.80 25.98 6.61
CA THR A 290 30.02 26.08 5.79
C THR A 290 30.01 25.12 4.60
N LEU A 291 29.12 24.13 4.59
CA LEU A 291 28.90 23.26 3.45
C LEU A 291 27.84 23.90 2.55
N ASP A 292 28.21 24.22 1.32
CA ASP A 292 27.23 24.62 0.31
C ASP A 292 26.31 23.44 -0.07
N VAL A 293 25.18 23.77 -0.71
CA VAL A 293 24.16 22.77 -1.05
C VAL A 293 24.64 21.73 -2.06
N GLN A 294 25.58 22.09 -2.93
CA GLN A 294 26.12 21.18 -3.95
C GLN A 294 27.07 20.17 -3.33
N GLU A 295 27.88 20.58 -2.35
CA GLU A 295 28.73 19.69 -1.56
C GLU A 295 27.88 18.74 -0.71
N LYS A 296 26.79 19.23 -0.10
CA LYS A 296 25.82 18.35 0.59
C LYS A 296 25.20 17.33 -0.36
N ALA A 297 24.81 17.76 -1.55
CA ALA A 297 24.24 16.89 -2.58
C ALA A 297 25.24 15.85 -3.10
N LYS A 298 26.50 16.25 -3.31
CA LYS A 298 27.57 15.34 -3.68
C LYS A 298 27.79 14.28 -2.60
N ARG A 299 27.91 14.69 -1.33
CA ARG A 299 28.04 13.75 -0.20
C ARG A 299 26.89 12.77 -0.12
N LEU A 300 25.65 13.24 -0.30
CA LEU A 300 24.49 12.35 -0.32
C LEU A 300 24.50 11.38 -1.51
N ARG A 301 25.02 11.77 -2.68
CA ARG A 301 25.15 10.87 -3.84
C ARG A 301 26.23 9.80 -3.65
N GLU A 302 27.31 10.16 -2.98
CA GLU A 302 28.49 9.29 -2.79
C GLU A 302 28.47 8.50 -1.46
N TRP A 303 27.54 8.80 -0.55
CA TRP A 303 27.48 8.14 0.77
C TRP A 303 27.32 6.62 0.63
N ASP A 304 28.04 5.84 1.42
CA ASP A 304 27.78 4.42 1.56
C ASP A 304 26.30 4.14 1.89
N VAL A 305 25.63 3.31 1.11
CA VAL A 305 24.17 3.18 1.21
C VAL A 305 23.75 2.51 2.52
N GLU A 306 24.54 1.57 3.04
CA GLU A 306 24.25 0.90 4.30
C GLU A 306 24.38 1.87 5.49
N ASP A 307 25.48 2.64 5.56
CA ASP A 307 25.67 3.66 6.61
C ASP A 307 24.61 4.77 6.51
N LEU A 308 24.25 5.20 5.30
CA LEU A 308 23.18 6.17 5.07
C LEU A 308 21.85 5.67 5.67
N CYS A 309 21.41 4.47 5.30
CA CYS A 309 20.18 3.87 5.82
C CYS A 309 20.25 3.61 7.34
N ALA A 310 21.41 3.25 7.88
CA ALA A 310 21.59 2.98 9.30
C ALA A 310 21.42 4.24 10.16
N ARG A 311 21.80 5.43 9.65
CA ARG A 311 21.69 6.70 10.38
C ARG A 311 20.28 7.30 10.37
N LEU A 312 19.49 7.02 9.34
CA LEU A 312 18.14 7.56 9.22
C LEU A 312 17.13 6.83 10.13
N PRO A 313 16.04 7.49 10.58
CA PRO A 313 14.95 6.82 11.29
C PRO A 313 14.32 5.69 10.47
N LEU A 314 13.80 4.66 11.16
CA LEU A 314 13.16 3.51 10.52
C LEU A 314 11.96 3.90 9.66
N ALA A 315 11.13 4.83 10.17
CA ALA A 315 9.95 5.32 9.49
C ALA A 315 9.89 6.85 9.58
N GLN A 316 9.66 7.50 8.45
CA GLN A 316 9.52 8.96 8.34
C GLN A 316 8.23 9.33 7.59
N HIS A 317 7.97 10.63 7.42
CA HIS A 317 6.83 11.13 6.64
C HIS A 317 7.16 11.38 5.16
N PHE A 318 7.77 10.38 4.51
CA PHE A 318 7.91 10.42 3.05
C PHE A 318 6.52 10.40 2.40
N CYS A 319 6.37 11.22 1.36
CA CYS A 319 5.16 11.38 0.56
C CYS A 319 5.56 11.80 -0.86
N ALA A 320 4.61 11.84 -1.78
CA ALA A 320 4.89 12.30 -3.14
C ALA A 320 5.20 13.80 -3.18
N VAL A 321 6.05 14.21 -4.12
CA VAL A 321 6.19 15.61 -4.51
C VAL A 321 5.25 15.93 -5.66
N ILE A 322 4.59 17.09 -5.59
CA ILE A 322 3.85 17.65 -6.73
C ILE A 322 4.90 18.23 -7.68
N ASP A 323 5.39 17.39 -8.59
CA ASP A 323 6.52 17.68 -9.47
C ASP A 323 6.13 18.38 -10.78
N GLY A 324 4.83 18.48 -11.08
CA GLY A 324 4.32 19.00 -12.35
C GLY A 324 4.49 18.03 -13.53
N GLU A 325 5.06 16.85 -13.30
CA GLU A 325 5.28 15.82 -14.32
C GLU A 325 4.27 14.69 -14.16
N ILE A 326 4.42 13.84 -13.14
CA ILE A 326 3.49 12.75 -12.86
C ILE A 326 2.41 13.20 -11.89
N LEU A 327 2.66 14.20 -11.04
CA LEU A 327 1.64 14.79 -10.17
C LEU A 327 1.57 16.28 -10.43
N LYS A 328 0.48 16.71 -11.07
CA LYS A 328 0.30 18.10 -11.52
C LYS A 328 -0.39 19.00 -10.49
N GLU A 329 -1.17 18.43 -9.59
CA GLU A 329 -1.99 19.19 -8.64
C GLU A 329 -2.08 18.50 -7.28
N ASP A 330 -2.63 19.24 -6.31
CA ASP A 330 -2.82 18.75 -4.96
C ASP A 330 -3.94 17.70 -4.88
N VAL A 331 -3.69 16.62 -4.13
CA VAL A 331 -4.68 15.56 -3.88
C VAL A 331 -5.21 15.70 -2.47
N THR A 332 -6.39 16.31 -2.37
CA THR A 332 -7.04 16.64 -1.09
C THR A 332 -8.18 15.69 -0.76
N PHE A 333 -8.70 15.76 0.46
CA PHE A 333 -9.97 15.12 0.84
C PHE A 333 -11.11 15.49 -0.11
N LYS A 334 -11.17 16.75 -0.55
CA LYS A 334 -12.13 17.20 -1.55
C LYS A 334 -11.93 16.49 -2.89
N THR A 335 -10.68 16.35 -3.36
CA THR A 335 -10.35 15.59 -4.58
C THR A 335 -10.84 14.15 -4.48
N MET A 336 -10.68 13.52 -3.30
CA MET A 336 -11.13 12.15 -3.06
C MET A 336 -12.66 12.04 -2.98
N TRP A 337 -13.35 12.98 -2.34
CA TRP A 337 -14.81 12.99 -2.22
C TRP A 337 -15.54 13.38 -3.51
N ASP A 338 -14.99 14.32 -4.28
CA ASP A 338 -15.67 14.90 -5.43
C ASP A 338 -15.73 13.91 -6.59
N GLY A 339 -16.93 13.42 -6.90
CA GLY A 339 -17.17 12.49 -8.01
C GLY A 339 -16.96 13.12 -9.40
N ALA A 340 -16.90 14.45 -9.51
CA ALA A 340 -16.59 15.12 -10.78
C ALA A 340 -15.08 15.13 -11.08
N SER A 341 -14.22 15.01 -10.06
CA SER A 341 -12.77 14.97 -10.24
C SER A 341 -12.33 13.65 -10.87
N GLU A 342 -11.60 13.73 -11.98
CA GLU A 342 -11.03 12.55 -12.65
C GLU A 342 -9.62 12.19 -12.14
N VAL A 343 -9.02 13.03 -11.29
CA VAL A 343 -7.63 12.89 -10.82
C VAL A 343 -7.39 11.49 -10.27
N HIS A 344 -8.22 11.04 -9.32
CA HIS A 344 -8.10 9.69 -8.73
C HIS A 344 -9.02 8.66 -9.39
N LYS A 345 -10.11 9.08 -10.04
CA LYS A 345 -11.12 8.18 -10.62
C LYS A 345 -10.86 7.87 -12.09
N ARG A 346 -9.69 7.30 -12.37
CA ARG A 346 -9.23 7.06 -13.74
C ARG A 346 -10.18 6.12 -14.51
N PRO A 347 -10.61 6.47 -15.73
CA PRO A 347 -11.51 5.63 -16.53
C PRO A 347 -10.97 4.24 -16.88
N TRP A 348 -9.64 4.08 -16.93
CA TRP A 348 -9.00 2.80 -17.23
C TRP A 348 -9.10 1.78 -16.08
N CYS A 349 -9.36 2.24 -14.85
CA CYS A 349 -9.54 1.37 -13.69
C CYS A 349 -10.99 0.87 -13.64
N LYS A 350 -11.20 -0.43 -13.84
CA LYS A 350 -12.53 -1.04 -13.99
C LYS A 350 -13.28 -1.12 -12.66
N GLU A 351 -12.57 -1.50 -11.60
CA GLU A 351 -13.15 -1.73 -10.27
C GLU A 351 -12.14 -1.31 -9.20
N CYS A 352 -12.62 -0.60 -8.18
CA CYS A 352 -11.80 -0.06 -7.10
C CYS A 352 -12.41 -0.50 -5.76
N VAL A 353 -11.61 -1.22 -4.99
CA VAL A 353 -11.96 -1.63 -3.63
C VAL A 353 -11.08 -0.84 -2.68
N VAL A 354 -11.69 -0.20 -1.69
CA VAL A 354 -10.97 0.41 -0.56
C VAL A 354 -11.37 -0.31 0.73
N GLY A 355 -10.44 -0.56 1.63
CA GLY A 355 -10.78 -1.22 2.89
C GLY A 355 -9.87 -0.80 4.02
N ASP A 356 -10.33 -1.08 5.24
CA ASP A 356 -9.59 -0.81 6.47
C ASP A 356 -9.89 -1.86 7.53
N THR A 357 -9.05 -1.91 8.57
CA THR A 357 -9.21 -2.79 9.72
C THR A 357 -9.81 -2.03 10.90
N ARG A 358 -10.59 -2.71 11.74
CA ARG A 358 -11.28 -2.08 12.88
C ARG A 358 -10.34 -1.26 13.78
N ASP A 359 -9.12 -1.75 13.97
CA ASP A 359 -8.14 -1.21 14.91
C ASP A 359 -6.84 -0.77 14.19
N ASP A 360 -6.94 -0.25 12.97
CA ASP A 360 -5.80 0.23 12.17
C ASP A 360 -4.94 1.26 12.92
N GLY A 361 -5.57 2.07 13.78
CA GLY A 361 -4.92 3.09 14.59
C GLY A 361 -3.86 2.54 15.56
N THR A 362 -3.80 1.23 15.79
CA THR A 362 -2.74 0.59 16.59
C THR A 362 -1.33 0.93 16.09
N ILE A 363 -1.12 1.09 14.78
CA ILE A 363 0.17 1.52 14.18
C ILE A 363 0.59 2.92 14.63
N LEU A 364 -0.36 3.77 15.03
CA LEU A 364 -0.12 5.14 15.49
C LEU A 364 -0.01 5.23 17.02
N GLY A 365 -0.13 4.12 17.75
CA GLY A 365 -0.03 4.07 19.20
C GLY A 365 1.21 4.76 19.77
N PRO A 366 2.43 4.54 19.22
CA PRO A 366 3.61 5.27 19.68
C PRO A 366 3.52 6.79 19.52
N ARG A 367 2.83 7.29 18.48
CA ARG A 367 2.68 8.74 18.24
C ARG A 367 1.62 9.36 19.16
N ILE A 368 0.53 8.63 19.38
CA ILE A 368 -0.63 9.13 20.12
C ILE A 368 -0.45 8.92 21.63
N LEU A 369 -0.18 7.69 22.06
CA LEU A 369 -0.20 7.31 23.47
C LEU A 369 1.07 7.70 24.23
N GLN A 370 2.21 7.82 23.55
CA GLN A 370 3.48 8.23 24.18
C GLN A 370 3.68 9.75 24.19
N HIS A 371 2.74 10.53 23.63
CA HIS A 371 2.74 11.98 23.78
C HIS A 371 2.64 12.34 25.26
N GLN A 372 3.36 13.39 25.70
CA GLN A 372 3.43 13.76 27.13
C GLN A 372 2.04 14.03 27.75
N ASN A 373 1.15 14.66 26.98
CA ASN A 373 -0.23 14.97 27.38
C ASN A 373 -1.20 14.67 26.22
N PRO A 374 -1.56 13.39 25.97
CA PRO A 374 -2.26 13.00 24.75
C PRO A 374 -3.68 13.55 24.69
N LEU A 375 -4.40 13.52 25.81
CA LEU A 375 -5.77 14.02 25.89
C LEU A 375 -5.82 15.55 25.83
N ALA A 376 -4.94 16.26 26.54
CA ALA A 376 -4.87 17.72 26.47
C ALA A 376 -4.53 18.21 25.05
N ARG A 377 -3.62 17.52 24.34
CA ARG A 377 -3.33 17.81 22.92
C ARG A 377 -4.57 17.64 22.05
N LEU A 378 -5.31 16.54 22.20
CA LEU A 378 -6.55 16.31 21.46
C LEU A 378 -7.56 17.45 21.70
N HIS A 379 -7.81 17.84 22.96
CA HIS A 379 -8.73 18.95 23.25
C HIS A 379 -8.27 20.28 22.66
N SER A 380 -6.98 20.59 22.71
CA SER A 380 -6.42 21.80 22.09
C SER A 380 -6.64 21.83 20.59
N LEU A 381 -6.46 20.69 19.92
CA LEU A 381 -6.69 20.58 18.48
C LEU A 381 -8.19 20.64 18.15
N CYS A 382 -9.06 20.01 18.94
CA CYS A 382 -10.50 20.20 18.82
C CYS A 382 -10.90 21.67 18.94
N ALA A 383 -10.36 22.41 19.92
CA ALA A 383 -10.65 23.83 20.08
C ALA A 383 -10.10 24.71 18.93
N THR A 384 -9.07 24.24 18.23
CA THR A 384 -8.47 24.92 17.07
C THR A 384 -9.30 24.69 15.81
N TYR A 385 -9.81 23.48 15.60
CA TYR A 385 -10.41 23.05 14.33
C TYR A 385 -11.93 22.88 14.35
N LEU A 386 -12.54 22.75 15.53
CA LEU A 386 -13.95 22.41 15.70
C LEU A 386 -14.66 23.44 16.57
N THR A 387 -15.97 23.58 16.37
CA THR A 387 -16.81 24.35 17.31
C THR A 387 -16.99 23.60 18.63
N PRO A 388 -17.43 24.27 19.72
CA PRO A 388 -17.74 23.58 20.98
C PRO A 388 -18.80 22.47 20.83
N ALA A 389 -19.82 22.69 20.00
CA ALA A 389 -20.86 21.71 19.73
C ALA A 389 -20.31 20.50 18.96
N GLU A 390 -19.48 20.74 17.94
CA GLU A 390 -18.80 19.68 17.18
C GLU A 390 -17.83 18.88 18.05
N THR A 391 -17.07 19.55 18.92
CA THR A 391 -16.17 18.91 19.89
C THR A 391 -16.94 18.02 20.84
N GLN A 392 -18.04 18.52 21.41
CA GLN A 392 -18.90 17.73 22.28
C GLN A 392 -19.49 16.53 21.54
N HIS A 393 -19.97 16.72 20.31
CA HIS A 393 -20.56 15.67 19.50
C HIS A 393 -19.54 14.56 19.18
N LEU A 394 -18.34 14.94 18.72
CA LEU A 394 -17.25 14.01 18.44
C LEU A 394 -16.82 13.25 19.70
N LEU A 395 -16.40 13.95 20.75
CA LEU A 395 -15.77 13.30 21.91
C LEU A 395 -16.76 12.43 22.72
N THR A 396 -18.03 12.82 22.77
CA THR A 396 -19.09 12.01 23.40
C THR A 396 -19.28 10.68 22.66
N ALA A 397 -19.21 10.67 21.33
CA ALA A 397 -19.39 9.46 20.52
C ALA A 397 -18.30 8.39 20.77
N TYR A 398 -17.16 8.78 21.37
CA TYR A 398 -16.07 7.89 21.75
C TYR A 398 -15.95 7.74 23.27
N ASN A 399 -16.84 8.30 24.08
CA ASN A 399 -16.72 8.34 25.55
C ASN A 399 -15.43 9.02 26.05
N ILE A 400 -14.93 10.02 25.31
CA ILE A 400 -13.75 10.80 25.72
C ILE A 400 -14.20 11.91 26.68
N PRO A 401 -13.61 12.01 27.89
CA PRO A 401 -14.00 13.02 28.88
C PRO A 401 -13.86 14.44 28.34
N LEU A 402 -14.84 15.30 28.60
CA LEU A 402 -14.76 16.73 28.30
C LEU A 402 -14.14 17.50 29.48
N PRO A 403 -13.42 18.61 29.24
CA PRO A 403 -12.89 19.43 30.31
C PRO A 403 -14.03 20.04 31.12
N SER A 404 -13.93 20.02 32.46
CA SER A 404 -14.89 20.69 33.34
C SER A 404 -14.16 21.58 34.35
N SER A 405 -14.84 22.60 34.86
CA SER A 405 -14.28 23.50 35.88
C SER A 405 -14.05 22.80 37.24
N SER A 406 -14.68 21.64 37.45
CA SER A 406 -14.69 20.92 38.72
C SER A 406 -13.78 19.69 38.75
N SER A 407 -13.22 19.23 37.62
CA SER A 407 -12.32 18.07 37.59
C SER A 407 -11.33 18.15 36.41
N PRO A 408 -10.02 17.92 36.66
CA PRO A 408 -9.02 17.86 35.60
C PRO A 408 -9.24 16.65 34.68
N LEU A 409 -8.70 16.71 33.47
CA LEU A 409 -8.69 15.58 32.54
C LEU A 409 -7.86 14.43 33.11
N PRO A 410 -8.35 13.18 33.06
CA PRO A 410 -7.60 12.04 33.57
C PRO A 410 -6.39 11.74 32.69
N SER A 411 -5.30 11.33 33.31
CA SER A 411 -4.16 10.73 32.63
C SER A 411 -4.48 9.31 32.12
N LEU A 412 -3.67 8.81 31.19
CA LEU A 412 -3.78 7.42 30.71
C LEU A 412 -3.64 6.37 31.84
N LYS A 413 -2.98 6.73 32.96
CA LYS A 413 -2.84 5.85 34.12
C LYS A 413 -4.08 5.85 35.01
N GLU A 414 -4.82 6.94 35.05
CA GLU A 414 -6.03 7.10 35.87
C GLU A 414 -7.28 6.52 35.19
N ASN A 415 -7.30 6.50 33.85
CA ASN A 415 -8.37 5.87 33.07
C ASN A 415 -7.80 4.77 32.15
N PRO A 416 -7.92 3.48 32.51
CA PRO A 416 -7.36 2.37 31.75
C PRO A 416 -8.06 2.14 30.40
N ASP A 417 -9.27 2.65 30.18
CA ASP A 417 -10.00 2.53 28.92
C ASP A 417 -9.59 3.60 27.89
N LEU A 418 -8.93 4.67 28.35
CA LEU A 418 -8.58 5.81 27.51
C LEU A 418 -7.58 5.46 26.39
N PRO A 419 -6.54 4.62 26.59
CA PRO A 419 -5.67 4.19 25.51
C PRO A 419 -6.45 3.55 24.35
N THR A 420 -7.30 2.56 24.64
CA THR A 420 -8.14 1.89 23.63
C THR A 420 -9.05 2.90 22.95
N THR A 421 -9.68 3.79 23.71
CA THR A 421 -10.58 4.82 23.18
C THR A 421 -9.87 5.77 22.20
N LEU A 422 -8.68 6.25 22.55
CA LEU A 422 -7.88 7.12 21.68
C LEU A 422 -7.41 6.37 20.42
N LEU A 423 -7.10 5.08 20.55
CA LEU A 423 -6.76 4.22 19.41
C LEU A 423 -7.97 3.99 18.49
N THR A 424 -9.18 3.85 19.04
CA THR A 424 -10.40 3.79 18.23
C THR A 424 -10.63 5.10 17.49
N LEU A 425 -10.49 6.25 18.17
CA LEU A 425 -10.63 7.56 17.52
C LEU A 425 -9.59 7.76 16.40
N ILE A 426 -8.32 7.42 16.62
CA ILE A 426 -7.31 7.59 15.58
C ILE A 426 -7.49 6.58 14.43
N SER A 427 -7.98 5.36 14.69
CA SER A 427 -8.37 4.40 13.63
C SER A 427 -9.44 5.02 12.74
N ASP A 428 -10.46 5.59 13.37
CA ASP A 428 -11.61 6.17 12.70
C ASP A 428 -11.24 7.42 11.89
N LEU A 429 -10.36 8.27 12.42
CA LEU A 429 -9.93 9.51 11.76
C LEU A 429 -8.85 9.33 10.69
N ARG A 430 -7.94 8.35 10.84
CA ARG A 430 -6.80 8.16 9.91
C ARG A 430 -6.97 7.06 8.89
N PHE A 431 -7.92 6.15 9.06
CA PHE A 431 -8.09 5.01 8.15
C PHE A 431 -9.53 4.92 7.67
N HIS A 432 -10.49 4.73 8.58
CA HIS A 432 -11.89 4.56 8.19
C HIS A 432 -12.45 5.77 7.42
N LEU A 433 -12.26 6.99 7.95
CA LEU A 433 -12.78 8.19 7.32
C LEU A 433 -12.19 8.36 5.91
N PRO A 434 -10.86 8.35 5.68
CA PRO A 434 -10.31 8.35 4.33
C PRO A 434 -10.89 7.27 3.39
N THR A 435 -11.01 6.02 3.85
CA THR A 435 -11.64 4.92 3.09
C THR A 435 -13.08 5.27 2.69
N LEU A 436 -13.89 5.77 3.64
CA LEU A 436 -15.27 6.19 3.40
C LEU A 436 -15.35 7.35 2.39
N ILE A 437 -14.45 8.33 2.49
CA ILE A 437 -14.38 9.48 1.59
C ILE A 437 -14.03 9.04 0.17
N ALA A 438 -12.99 8.23 0.01
CA ALA A 438 -12.55 7.71 -1.28
C ALA A 438 -13.67 6.91 -1.96
N HIS A 439 -14.30 5.99 -1.21
CA HIS A 439 -15.40 5.16 -1.70
C HIS A 439 -16.58 5.99 -2.21
N LYS A 440 -17.05 6.96 -1.41
CA LYS A 440 -18.17 7.84 -1.78
C LYS A 440 -17.88 8.68 -3.02
N GLY A 441 -16.63 9.11 -3.19
CA GLY A 441 -16.23 9.81 -4.41
C GLY A 441 -16.26 8.93 -5.65
N TRP A 442 -15.78 7.69 -5.56
CA TRP A 442 -15.90 6.74 -6.66
C TRP A 442 -17.36 6.37 -6.96
N LEU A 443 -18.22 6.21 -5.95
CA LEU A 443 -19.65 5.98 -6.13
C LEU A 443 -20.32 7.13 -6.87
N SER A 444 -20.05 8.37 -6.43
CA SER A 444 -20.57 9.57 -7.09
C SER A 444 -20.16 9.63 -8.57
N ARG A 445 -18.89 9.32 -8.88
CA ARG A 445 -18.40 9.22 -10.27
C ARG A 445 -19.13 8.13 -11.06
N SER A 446 -19.21 6.93 -10.49
CA SER A 446 -19.86 5.76 -11.09
C SER A 446 -21.31 6.05 -11.50
N LEU A 447 -22.08 6.66 -10.59
CA LEU A 447 -23.46 7.08 -10.82
C LEU A 447 -23.55 8.15 -11.92
N SER A 448 -22.66 9.15 -11.92
CA SER A 448 -22.65 10.21 -12.95
C SER A 448 -22.43 9.67 -14.36
N LEU A 449 -21.56 8.65 -14.51
CA LEU A 449 -21.24 8.06 -15.81
C LEU A 449 -22.29 7.07 -16.31
N SER A 450 -23.05 6.43 -15.42
CA SER A 450 -24.13 5.50 -15.78
C SER A 450 -25.23 6.15 -16.65
N HIS A 451 -25.32 7.48 -16.66
CA HIS A 451 -26.26 8.27 -17.44
C HIS A 451 -25.70 8.84 -18.76
N SER A 452 -24.45 8.51 -19.14
CA SER A 452 -23.77 9.06 -20.33
C SER A 452 -23.96 8.20 -21.60
N ASN A 453 -23.88 8.82 -22.79
CA ASN A 453 -24.16 8.17 -24.08
C ASN A 453 -23.05 7.16 -24.48
N PRO A 454 -23.36 5.87 -24.72
CA PRO A 454 -22.36 4.83 -24.97
C PRO A 454 -21.49 4.95 -26.23
N SER A 455 -21.74 5.90 -27.12
CA SER A 455 -21.15 5.92 -28.47
C SER A 455 -20.48 7.25 -28.80
N ASP A 456 -19.88 7.92 -27.82
CA ASP A 456 -19.09 9.14 -28.07
C ASP A 456 -17.78 8.79 -28.83
N PRO A 457 -17.63 9.21 -30.10
CA PRO A 457 -16.43 8.92 -30.88
C PRO A 457 -15.20 9.75 -30.45
N SER A 458 -15.35 10.68 -29.50
CA SER A 458 -14.24 11.45 -28.91
C SER A 458 -13.68 10.86 -27.61
N ASP A 459 -14.23 9.73 -27.15
CA ASP A 459 -13.77 9.03 -25.95
C ASP A 459 -12.31 8.54 -26.13
N PRO A 460 -11.35 9.03 -25.32
CA PRO A 460 -9.97 8.58 -25.37
C PRO A 460 -9.79 7.12 -24.88
N TYR A 461 -10.80 6.52 -24.25
CA TYR A 461 -10.77 5.16 -23.69
C TYR A 461 -11.94 4.27 -24.18
N PRO A 462 -12.08 4.04 -25.49
CA PRO A 462 -13.25 3.36 -26.07
C PRO A 462 -13.41 1.88 -25.65
N GLN A 463 -12.39 1.29 -25.00
CA GLN A 463 -12.39 -0.08 -24.49
C GLN A 463 -12.59 -0.18 -22.96
N SER A 464 -12.63 0.95 -22.25
CA SER A 464 -12.82 0.96 -20.79
C SER A 464 -14.30 0.75 -20.42
N PRO A 465 -14.59 0.09 -19.28
CA PRO A 465 -15.96 0.05 -18.79
C PRO A 465 -16.44 1.47 -18.47
N LYS A 466 -17.64 1.79 -18.94
CA LYS A 466 -18.18 3.16 -18.88
C LYS A 466 -18.45 3.65 -17.47
N SER A 467 -18.51 2.77 -16.48
CA SER A 467 -18.71 3.15 -15.09
C SER A 467 -17.87 2.22 -14.21
N PRO A 468 -16.91 2.76 -13.44
CA PRO A 468 -16.13 1.97 -12.50
C PRO A 468 -17.04 1.46 -11.39
N LYS A 469 -16.81 0.24 -10.90
CA LYS A 469 -17.54 -0.30 -9.75
C LYS A 469 -16.74 -0.08 -8.47
N PRO A 470 -17.14 0.88 -7.62
CA PRO A 470 -16.55 1.00 -6.30
C PRO A 470 -17.06 -0.12 -5.40
N SER A 471 -16.24 -0.52 -4.45
CA SER A 471 -16.65 -1.38 -3.35
C SER A 471 -15.81 -1.06 -2.15
N ARG A 472 -16.26 -1.49 -0.97
CA ARG A 472 -15.42 -1.42 0.22
C ARG A 472 -15.50 -2.68 1.06
N TYR A 473 -14.52 -2.85 1.93
CA TYR A 473 -14.58 -3.85 2.98
C TYR A 473 -14.09 -3.33 4.33
N HIS A 474 -14.45 -4.08 5.37
CA HIS A 474 -14.01 -3.86 6.74
C HIS A 474 -13.55 -5.16 7.37
N PHE A 475 -12.35 -5.16 7.96
CA PHE A 475 -11.81 -6.33 8.64
C PHE A 475 -11.98 -6.21 10.16
N HIS A 476 -12.82 -7.08 10.73
CA HIS A 476 -13.18 -7.12 12.16
C HIS A 476 -12.68 -8.37 12.88
N THR A 477 -12.04 -9.30 12.16
CA THR A 477 -11.65 -10.58 12.74
C THR A 477 -10.56 -10.38 13.79
N PRO A 478 -10.76 -10.84 15.04
CA PRO A 478 -9.79 -10.65 16.11
C PRO A 478 -8.46 -11.37 15.84
N ASN A 479 -7.36 -10.70 16.18
CA ASN A 479 -6.02 -11.25 16.07
C ASN A 479 -5.83 -12.50 16.95
N PRO A 480 -5.52 -13.67 16.35
CA PRO A 480 -5.28 -14.91 17.10
C PRO A 480 -3.88 -14.97 17.73
N PHE A 481 -2.94 -14.16 17.24
CA PHE A 481 -1.53 -14.24 17.58
C PHE A 481 -1.26 -13.60 18.96
N PRO A 482 -0.44 -14.22 19.82
CA PRO A 482 0.01 -13.59 21.05
C PRO A 482 0.77 -12.30 20.76
N GLY A 483 0.55 -11.27 21.59
CA GLY A 483 1.26 -9.99 21.47
C GLY A 483 0.40 -8.80 21.89
N PRO A 484 0.91 -7.57 21.74
CA PRO A 484 0.21 -6.34 22.13
C PRO A 484 -1.14 -6.13 21.42
N ASN A 485 -1.30 -6.69 20.22
CA ASN A 485 -2.49 -6.55 19.38
C ASN A 485 -3.43 -7.76 19.45
N GLN A 486 -3.19 -8.73 20.34
CA GLN A 486 -4.04 -9.92 20.46
C GLN A 486 -5.50 -9.52 20.73
N GLY A 487 -6.44 -10.10 19.98
CA GLY A 487 -7.88 -9.79 20.08
C GLY A 487 -8.32 -8.49 19.38
N LEU A 488 -7.40 -7.70 18.87
CA LEU A 488 -7.70 -6.53 18.03
C LEU A 488 -7.69 -6.92 16.55
N ALA A 489 -8.43 -6.23 15.69
CA ALA A 489 -8.24 -6.35 14.25
C ALA A 489 -7.27 -5.23 13.81
N SER A 490 -5.98 -5.43 14.12
CA SER A 490 -4.93 -4.43 13.95
C SER A 490 -4.52 -4.22 12.50
N HIS A 491 -3.80 -3.12 12.25
CA HIS A 491 -3.10 -2.86 10.98
C HIS A 491 -2.30 -4.07 10.50
N GLU A 492 -2.26 -4.32 9.19
CA GLU A 492 -1.66 -5.50 8.51
C GLU A 492 -2.34 -6.87 8.79
N LEU A 493 -3.25 -6.99 9.77
CA LEU A 493 -3.81 -8.31 10.12
C LEU A 493 -4.62 -8.94 8.98
N ASP A 494 -5.31 -8.14 8.18
CA ASP A 494 -6.06 -8.61 7.03
C ASP A 494 -5.14 -9.21 5.95
N VAL A 495 -3.89 -8.73 5.81
CA VAL A 495 -2.86 -9.35 4.95
C VAL A 495 -2.45 -10.72 5.47
N ALA A 496 -2.29 -10.88 6.78
CA ALA A 496 -1.99 -12.19 7.38
C ALA A 496 -3.09 -13.22 7.06
N PHE A 497 -4.36 -12.79 7.02
CA PHE A 497 -5.48 -13.64 6.62
C PHE A 497 -5.60 -13.87 5.12
N LEU A 498 -5.35 -12.85 4.30
CA LEU A 498 -5.39 -12.97 2.84
C LEU A 498 -4.31 -13.92 2.32
N LEU A 499 -3.07 -13.74 2.78
CA LEU A 499 -1.91 -14.49 2.28
C LEU A 499 -1.67 -15.79 3.04
N GLN A 500 -2.24 -15.94 4.24
CA GLN A 500 -2.18 -17.15 5.06
C GLN A 500 -0.76 -17.62 5.43
N ASN A 501 0.24 -16.73 5.36
CA ASN A 501 1.65 -17.08 5.63
C ASN A 501 1.95 -17.44 7.10
N TYR A 502 1.02 -17.09 7.99
CA TYR A 502 1.06 -17.42 9.42
C TYR A 502 0.09 -18.53 9.82
N ALA A 503 -0.53 -19.23 8.86
CA ALA A 503 -1.56 -20.25 9.10
C ALA A 503 -0.99 -21.54 9.72
N ARG A 504 -0.64 -21.48 11.01
CA ARG A 504 -0.03 -22.59 11.78
C ARG A 504 -0.61 -22.67 13.19
N ALA A 505 -0.95 -23.89 13.61
CA ALA A 505 -1.50 -24.13 14.94
C ALA A 505 -0.57 -23.66 16.08
N SER A 506 0.75 -23.69 15.86
CA SER A 506 1.78 -23.28 16.84
C SER A 506 1.71 -21.82 17.26
N VAL A 507 1.10 -20.95 16.44
CA VAL A 507 0.97 -19.50 16.72
C VAL A 507 -0.48 -19.09 17.02
N GLY A 508 -1.37 -20.05 17.29
CA GLY A 508 -2.78 -19.78 17.64
C GLY A 508 -3.74 -19.78 16.45
N TRP A 509 -3.27 -20.13 15.24
CA TRP A 509 -4.13 -20.23 14.07
C TRP A 509 -4.95 -21.53 14.08
N GLY A 510 -6.26 -21.42 14.32
CA GLY A 510 -7.19 -22.53 14.38
C GLY A 510 -8.14 -22.64 13.18
N ALA A 511 -9.10 -23.57 13.28
CA ALA A 511 -10.11 -23.79 12.25
C ALA A 511 -11.02 -22.57 12.00
N ALA A 512 -11.31 -21.78 13.04
CA ALA A 512 -12.10 -20.55 12.91
C ALA A 512 -11.35 -19.50 12.07
N GLN A 513 -10.07 -19.27 12.36
CA GLN A 513 -9.22 -18.36 11.59
C GLN A 513 -9.07 -18.84 10.14
N GLN A 514 -8.84 -20.14 9.94
CA GLN A 514 -8.74 -20.72 8.60
C GLN A 514 -10.03 -20.52 7.80
N LYS A 515 -11.21 -20.73 8.41
CA LYS A 515 -12.50 -20.50 7.74
C LYS A 515 -12.64 -19.07 7.22
N VAL A 516 -12.26 -18.08 8.04
CA VAL A 516 -12.33 -16.66 7.63
C VAL A 516 -11.30 -16.36 6.55
N ALA A 517 -10.07 -16.86 6.69
CA ALA A 517 -9.01 -16.69 5.70
C ALA A 517 -9.34 -17.33 4.35
N ASP A 518 -10.01 -18.49 4.35
CA ASP A 518 -10.49 -19.14 3.14
C ASP A 518 -11.60 -18.31 2.48
N ALA A 519 -12.56 -17.81 3.26
CA ALA A 519 -13.62 -16.97 2.74
C ALA A 519 -13.09 -15.61 2.21
N MET A 520 -12.12 -15.01 2.90
CA MET A 520 -11.43 -13.80 2.44
C MET A 520 -10.66 -14.05 1.15
N GLY A 521 -9.87 -15.13 1.09
CA GLY A 521 -9.18 -15.53 -0.13
C GLY A 521 -10.15 -15.75 -1.30
N GLU A 522 -11.30 -16.40 -1.08
CA GLU A 522 -12.32 -16.59 -2.11
C GLU A 522 -12.84 -15.25 -2.65
N VAL A 523 -13.16 -14.28 -1.78
CA VAL A 523 -13.62 -12.94 -2.21
C VAL A 523 -12.58 -12.27 -3.11
N PHE A 524 -11.32 -12.24 -2.70
CA PHE A 524 -10.25 -11.62 -3.48
C PHE A 524 -9.98 -12.37 -4.80
N ILE A 525 -9.95 -13.71 -4.78
CA ILE A 525 -9.70 -14.53 -5.97
C ILE A 525 -10.84 -14.34 -7.00
N ARG A 526 -12.09 -14.33 -6.56
CA ARG A 526 -13.24 -14.08 -7.46
C ARG A 526 -13.23 -12.66 -8.03
N PHE A 527 -12.81 -11.67 -7.23
CA PHE A 527 -12.60 -10.31 -7.71
C PHE A 527 -11.51 -10.23 -8.79
N VAL A 528 -10.39 -10.94 -8.62
CA VAL A 528 -9.31 -11.06 -9.63
C VAL A 528 -9.83 -11.71 -10.92
N HIS A 529 -10.77 -12.65 -10.84
CA HIS A 529 -11.45 -13.24 -12.00
C HIS A 529 -12.50 -12.32 -12.64
N GLY A 530 -12.79 -11.16 -12.05
CA GLY A 530 -13.75 -10.19 -12.58
C GLY A 530 -15.21 -10.52 -12.27
N GLU A 531 -15.48 -11.32 -11.23
CA GLU A 531 -16.84 -11.65 -10.80
C GLU A 531 -17.49 -10.54 -9.95
N GLY A 532 -16.77 -9.45 -9.70
CA GLY A 532 -17.18 -8.38 -8.79
C GLY A 532 -16.81 -8.65 -7.34
N TRP A 533 -16.76 -7.57 -6.54
CA TRP A 533 -16.44 -7.66 -5.12
C TRP A 533 -17.60 -8.25 -4.32
N GLY A 534 -17.28 -9.12 -3.35
CA GLY A 534 -18.26 -9.62 -2.41
C GLY A 534 -19.37 -10.45 -3.05
N ALA A 535 -19.03 -11.36 -3.98
CA ALA A 535 -19.96 -12.35 -4.57
C ALA A 535 -20.42 -13.44 -3.56
N VAL A 536 -20.71 -13.00 -2.34
CA VAL A 536 -21.34 -13.70 -1.21
C VAL A 536 -22.78 -13.19 -1.06
N GLY A 537 -23.65 -13.92 -0.36
CA GLY A 537 -25.05 -13.47 -0.17
C GLY A 537 -25.16 -12.17 0.64
N SER A 538 -26.00 -11.24 0.18
CA SER A 538 -26.34 -10.00 0.91
C SER A 538 -27.34 -10.24 2.04
N SER A 539 -27.29 -9.41 3.10
CA SER A 539 -28.40 -9.30 4.07
C SER A 539 -29.69 -8.82 3.37
N GLU A 540 -30.86 -9.01 3.98
CA GLU A 540 -32.12 -8.51 3.40
C GLU A 540 -32.09 -6.97 3.21
N GLU A 541 -31.54 -6.24 4.18
CA GLU A 541 -31.37 -4.78 4.10
C GLU A 541 -30.29 -4.41 3.09
N GLY A 542 -29.18 -5.16 3.01
CA GLY A 542 -28.14 -4.97 1.99
C GLY A 542 -28.67 -5.19 0.57
N ALA A 543 -29.48 -6.23 0.35
CA ALA A 543 -30.11 -6.50 -0.92
C ALA A 543 -31.13 -5.40 -1.31
N ALA A 544 -31.89 -4.89 -0.33
CA ALA A 544 -32.81 -3.77 -0.53
C ALA A 544 -32.06 -2.46 -0.84
N ALA A 545 -30.97 -2.19 -0.11
CA ALA A 545 -30.08 -1.05 -0.32
C ALA A 545 -29.47 -1.09 -1.73
N ALA A 546 -28.88 -2.22 -2.13
CA ALA A 546 -28.32 -2.42 -3.47
C ALA A 546 -29.39 -2.23 -4.56
N ALA A 547 -30.61 -2.74 -4.35
CA ALA A 547 -31.73 -2.52 -5.28
C ALA A 547 -32.17 -1.05 -5.35
N ALA A 548 -31.96 -0.28 -4.28
CA ALA A 548 -32.19 1.16 -4.22
C ALA A 548 -30.99 2.01 -4.72
N GLY A 549 -29.88 1.38 -5.13
CA GLY A 549 -28.65 2.06 -5.54
C GLY A 549 -27.81 2.60 -4.37
N GLU A 550 -28.07 2.12 -3.15
CA GLU A 550 -27.29 2.40 -1.96
C GLU A 550 -26.11 1.41 -1.83
N ASP A 551 -25.03 1.85 -1.18
CA ASP A 551 -23.77 1.10 -1.13
C ASP A 551 -23.80 -0.05 -0.11
N GLU A 552 -23.07 -1.12 -0.45
CA GLU A 552 -22.88 -2.30 0.40
C GLU A 552 -21.43 -2.44 0.85
N VAL A 553 -21.25 -3.01 2.03
CA VAL A 553 -19.97 -3.20 2.71
C VAL A 553 -19.75 -4.68 2.95
N VAL A 554 -18.61 -5.21 2.51
CA VAL A 554 -18.20 -6.56 2.88
C VAL A 554 -17.48 -6.51 4.22
N VAL A 555 -17.93 -7.28 5.20
CA VAL A 555 -17.37 -7.30 6.55
C VAL A 555 -16.81 -8.69 6.84
N PHE A 556 -15.51 -8.76 7.16
CA PHE A 556 -14.84 -10.00 7.59
C PHE A 556 -14.87 -10.10 9.11
N THR A 557 -15.69 -10.99 9.66
CA THR A 557 -15.83 -11.22 11.10
C THR A 557 -15.27 -12.59 11.50
N ALA A 558 -15.22 -12.87 12.81
CA ALA A 558 -14.84 -14.18 13.31
C ALA A 558 -15.81 -15.31 12.88
N GLU A 559 -17.05 -14.95 12.58
CA GLU A 559 -18.13 -15.86 12.19
C GLU A 559 -18.13 -16.18 10.69
N GLY A 560 -17.62 -15.25 9.86
CA GLY A 560 -17.52 -15.40 8.41
C GLY A 560 -17.48 -14.06 7.68
N VAL A 561 -18.06 -14.04 6.49
CA VAL A 561 -18.16 -12.86 5.62
C VAL A 561 -19.61 -12.45 5.53
N GLU A 562 -19.89 -11.19 5.86
CA GLU A 562 -21.21 -10.59 5.74
C GLU A 562 -21.18 -9.48 4.68
N LYS A 563 -22.29 -9.25 4.00
CA LYS A 563 -22.48 -8.10 3.11
C LYS A 563 -23.73 -7.33 3.53
N VAL A 564 -23.54 -6.08 3.94
CA VAL A 564 -24.53 -5.25 4.65
C VAL A 564 -24.57 -3.85 4.06
N SER A 565 -25.61 -3.07 4.32
CA SER A 565 -25.64 -1.64 3.92
C SER A 565 -24.62 -0.82 4.73
N GLU A 566 -24.20 0.34 4.20
CA GLU A 566 -23.34 1.28 4.95
C GLU A 566 -23.94 1.66 6.31
N ARG A 567 -25.25 1.86 6.34
CA ARG A 567 -25.98 2.25 7.55
C ARG A 567 -26.02 1.12 8.58
N GLU A 568 -26.38 -0.09 8.14
CA GLU A 568 -26.37 -1.29 8.99
C GLU A 568 -24.96 -1.49 9.57
N TYR A 569 -23.93 -1.30 8.74
CA TYR A 569 -22.54 -1.38 9.18
C TYR A 569 -22.20 -0.37 10.29
N ASP A 570 -22.50 0.91 10.06
CA ASP A 570 -22.16 1.97 11.01
C ASP A 570 -22.91 1.81 12.34
N GLU A 571 -24.18 1.43 12.29
CA GLU A 571 -24.99 1.16 13.49
C GLU A 571 -24.46 -0.06 14.27
N LYS A 572 -24.24 -1.20 13.59
CA LYS A 572 -23.87 -2.47 14.25
C LYS A 572 -22.44 -2.52 14.77
N TRP A 573 -21.45 -2.08 13.99
CA TRP A 573 -20.04 -2.23 14.36
C TRP A 573 -19.38 -0.95 14.88
N ARG A 574 -19.99 0.21 14.64
CA ARG A 574 -19.39 1.52 14.97
C ARG A 574 -20.27 2.37 15.87
N GLY A 575 -21.47 1.91 16.24
CA GLY A 575 -22.38 2.64 17.13
C GLY A 575 -22.77 4.02 16.58
N GLY A 576 -22.84 4.16 15.25
CA GLY A 576 -23.17 5.43 14.58
C GLY A 576 -22.01 6.44 14.50
N ARG A 577 -20.77 6.05 14.83
CA ARG A 577 -19.62 6.97 14.81
C ARG A 577 -19.28 7.45 13.40
N GLY A 578 -19.48 6.66 12.35
CA GLY A 578 -19.28 7.08 10.96
C GLY A 578 -20.17 8.27 10.59
N LYS A 579 -21.45 8.24 10.97
CA LYS A 579 -22.36 9.39 10.83
C LYS A 579 -21.83 10.64 11.55
N VAL A 580 -21.36 10.49 12.80
CA VAL A 580 -20.77 11.61 13.58
C VAL A 580 -19.59 12.24 12.83
N LEU A 581 -18.71 11.44 12.22
CA LEU A 581 -17.56 11.95 11.46
C LEU A 581 -18.00 12.80 10.26
N LEU A 582 -19.02 12.34 9.53
CA LEU A 582 -19.58 13.07 8.39
C LEU A 582 -20.27 14.37 8.81
N GLU A 583 -21.03 14.36 9.91
CA GLU A 583 -21.73 15.55 10.44
C GLU A 583 -20.77 16.60 11.00
N VAL A 584 -19.70 16.19 11.69
CA VAL A 584 -18.68 17.12 12.18
C VAL A 584 -17.94 17.80 11.03
N GLY A 585 -17.63 17.06 9.96
CA GLY A 585 -17.02 17.61 8.75
C GLY A 585 -15.65 17.00 8.45
N PRO A 586 -15.53 16.16 7.40
CA PRO A 586 -14.30 15.41 7.10
C PRO A 586 -13.04 16.27 6.94
N GLU A 587 -13.12 17.43 6.29
CA GLU A 587 -11.95 18.29 6.07
C GLU A 587 -11.38 18.87 7.38
N LYS A 588 -12.24 19.23 8.34
CA LYS A 588 -11.82 19.75 9.64
C LYS A 588 -11.17 18.65 10.47
N LEU A 589 -11.81 17.48 10.49
CA LEU A 589 -11.29 16.28 11.15
C LEU A 589 -9.95 15.84 10.58
N TRP A 590 -9.76 15.96 9.27
CA TRP A 590 -8.51 15.64 8.62
C TRP A 590 -7.35 16.53 9.07
N ARG A 591 -7.55 17.86 9.10
CA ARG A 591 -6.51 18.80 9.58
C ARG A 591 -6.16 18.54 11.04
N LEU A 592 -7.18 18.33 11.88
CA LEU A 592 -7.01 17.97 13.29
C LEU A 592 -6.12 16.74 13.45
N VAL A 593 -6.38 15.69 12.68
CA VAL A 593 -5.70 14.40 12.85
C VAL A 593 -4.29 14.36 12.24
N GLU A 594 -4.01 15.17 11.21
CA GLU A 594 -2.63 15.37 10.73
C GLU A 594 -1.75 15.96 11.84
N GLU A 595 -2.22 17.03 12.49
CA GLU A 595 -1.47 17.63 13.60
C GLU A 595 -1.44 16.73 14.84
N TRP A 596 -2.50 15.97 15.11
CA TRP A 596 -2.58 15.13 16.31
C TRP A 596 -1.46 14.09 16.35
N GLN A 597 -1.17 13.44 15.22
CA GLN A 597 -0.07 12.47 15.11
C GLN A 597 1.31 13.11 14.88
N GLY A 598 1.39 14.44 14.78
CA GLY A 598 2.63 15.17 14.58
C GLY A 598 3.10 15.29 13.13
N VAL A 599 2.19 15.23 12.15
CA VAL A 599 2.51 15.66 10.78
C VAL A 599 2.65 17.18 10.79
N ARG A 600 3.72 17.70 10.21
CA ARG A 600 3.92 19.15 10.02
C ARG A 600 2.78 19.72 9.14
N ALA A 601 2.49 21.01 9.26
CA ALA A 601 1.50 21.69 8.41
C ALA A 601 2.09 22.04 7.02
N ASP A 602 1.22 22.19 6.03
CA ASP A 602 1.60 22.70 4.70
C ASP A 602 2.22 24.09 4.82
N ILE A 603 3.29 24.35 4.06
CA ILE A 603 3.96 25.66 4.03
C ILE A 603 3.31 26.51 2.92
N PRO A 604 2.67 27.65 3.24
CA PRO A 604 1.95 28.46 2.25
C PRO A 604 2.88 29.07 1.18
N GLY A 605 2.39 29.14 -0.07
CA GLY A 605 2.97 30.00 -1.11
C GLY A 605 4.01 29.38 -2.06
N ASP A 606 4.03 28.05 -2.20
CA ASP A 606 4.91 27.37 -3.17
C ASP A 606 4.09 26.59 -4.21
N ASP A 607 3.90 27.24 -5.34
CA ASP A 607 3.21 26.71 -6.51
C ASP A 607 4.12 25.63 -7.12
N GLY A 608 3.64 24.40 -7.23
CA GLY A 608 4.36 23.21 -7.72
C GLY A 608 4.82 23.24 -9.18
N GLY A 609 5.42 24.35 -9.63
CA GLY A 609 6.02 24.50 -10.94
C GLY A 609 7.13 23.47 -11.22
N PRO A 610 7.50 23.28 -12.49
CA PRO A 610 8.53 22.33 -12.87
C PRO A 610 9.90 22.73 -12.30
N LEU A 611 10.79 21.75 -12.11
CA LEU A 611 12.22 21.98 -11.93
C LEU A 611 12.76 22.74 -13.15
N VAL A 612 13.39 23.89 -12.94
CA VAL A 612 14.07 24.61 -14.02
C VAL A 612 15.31 23.80 -14.40
N ASP A 613 15.36 23.29 -15.63
CA ASP A 613 16.50 22.57 -16.17
C ASP A 613 17.73 23.50 -16.24
N LEU A 614 18.63 23.35 -15.27
CA LEU A 614 19.96 23.96 -15.33
C LEU A 614 20.82 23.08 -16.24
N GLY A 615 20.60 23.22 -17.56
CA GLY A 615 21.40 22.53 -18.57
C GLY A 615 22.91 22.77 -18.37
N PRO A 616 23.78 21.91 -18.95
CA PRO A 616 25.22 22.05 -18.76
C PRO A 616 25.67 23.41 -19.29
N GLU A 617 26.33 24.19 -18.43
CA GLU A 617 26.92 25.48 -18.81
C GLU A 617 27.76 25.29 -20.08
N ARG A 618 27.29 25.88 -21.19
CA ARG A 618 28.15 26.08 -22.35
C ARG A 618 29.22 27.07 -21.92
N GLU A 619 30.47 26.60 -21.82
CA GLU A 619 31.65 27.45 -21.83
C GLU A 619 31.55 28.46 -22.98
N SER A 620 31.16 29.69 -22.68
CA SER A 620 31.26 30.78 -23.64
C SER A 620 32.71 31.26 -23.64
N THR A 621 33.50 30.72 -24.57
CA THR A 621 34.74 31.35 -25.00
C THR A 621 34.43 32.73 -25.58
N ALA A 622 34.63 33.79 -24.80
CA ALA A 622 34.72 35.14 -25.32
C ALA A 622 36.21 35.48 -25.52
N ARG A 623 36.67 35.36 -26.76
CA ARG A 623 37.81 36.13 -27.26
C ARG A 623 37.35 37.57 -27.45
N LEU A 624 37.95 38.50 -26.74
CA LEU A 624 38.66 39.68 -27.26
C LEU A 624 39.32 40.44 -26.11
#